data_AF-A0A1J5LBM8-F1
#
_entry.id   AF-A0A1J5LBM8-F1
#
_cell.length_a   1.000
_cell.length_b   1.000
_cell.length_c   1.000
_cell.angle_alpha   90.00
_cell.angle_beta   90.00
_cell.angle_gamma   90.00
#
_symmetry.space_group_name_H-M   'P 1'
#
loop_
_entity.id
_entity.type
_entity.pdbx_description
1 polymer ?
#
loop_
_entity_poly.entity_id
_entity_poly.type
_entity_poly.pdbx_seq_one_letter_code
_entity_poly.pdbx_strand_id
1 'polypeptide(L)' 'MPVFLILLLLGTLGYMFWRRKTTSLTRECRWRKDGRAGQWRCAYCGAVDSGEGSPTQCRRNWPAP' A
#
# COMPACT_ATOMS: atom_id res chain seq x y z
N MET A 1 -29.65 14.02 -16.70
CA MET A 1 -30.24 13.59 -15.40
C MET A 1 -29.14 13.43 -14.37
N PRO A 2 -29.14 14.19 -13.26
CA PRO A 2 -28.03 14.24 -12.29
C PRO A 2 -27.77 12.91 -11.57
N VAL A 3 -28.74 11.98 -11.59
CA VAL A 3 -28.67 10.66 -10.94
C VAL A 3 -27.44 9.84 -11.35
N PHE A 4 -27.10 9.82 -12.64
CA PHE A 4 -25.93 9.07 -13.12
C PHE A 4 -24.61 9.63 -12.59
N LEU A 5 -24.52 10.96 -12.44
CA LEU A 5 -23.33 11.60 -11.88
C LEU A 5 -23.15 11.24 -10.40
N ILE A 6 -24.25 11.18 -9.64
CA ILE A 6 -24.23 10.79 -8.22
C ILE A 6 -23.81 9.32 -8.07
N LEU A 7 -24.34 8.41 -8.90
CA LEU A 7 -23.93 7.00 -8.90
C LEU A 7 -22.45 6.83 -9.23
N LEU A 8 -21.96 7.56 -10.23
CA LEU A 8 -20.55 7.52 -10.62
C LEU A 8 -19.65 8.09 -9.52
N LEU A 9 -20.07 9.17 -8.86
CA LEU A 9 -19.37 9.75 -7.72
C LEU A 9 -19.29 8.76 -6.55
N LEU A 10 -20.41 8.15 -6.16
CA LEU A 10 -20.45 7.18 -5.06
C LEU A 10 -19.63 5.92 -5.39
N GLY A 11 -19.72 5.43 -6.63
CA GLY A 11 -18.94 4.29 -7.09
C GLY A 11 -17.43 4.55 -7.08
N THR A 12 -17.00 5.72 -7.58
CA THR A 12 -15.58 6.10 -7.58
C THR A 12 -15.04 6.33 -6.17
N LEU A 13 -15.78 7.03 -5.31
CA LEU A 13 -15.39 7.23 -3.91
C LEU A 13 -15.33 5.91 -3.14
N GLY A 14 -16.31 5.03 -3.32
CA GLY A 14 -16.32 3.69 -2.73
C GLY A 14 -15.15 2.83 -3.20
N TYR A 15 -14.88 2.84 -4.52
CA TYR A 15 -13.74 2.14 -5.09
C TYR A 15 -12.41 2.67 -4.57
N MET A 16 -12.22 3.99 -4.51
CA MET A 16 -10.98 4.57 -3.97
C MET A 16 -10.80 4.24 -2.49
N PHE A 17 -11.87 4.25 -1.69
CA PHE A 17 -11.81 3.88 -0.28
C PHE A 17 -11.46 2.41 -0.09
N TRP A 18 -12.09 1.51 -0.84
CA TRP A 18 -11.79 0.08 -0.83
C TRP A 18 -10.34 -0.19 -1.23
N ARG A 19 -9.88 0.44 -2.33
CA ARG A 19 -8.48 0.38 -2.79
C ARG A 19 -7.50 0.87 -1.71
N ARG A 20 -7.83 1.95 -1.01
CA ARG A 20 -6.99 2.50 0.08
C ARG A 20 -6.88 1.55 1.28
N LYS A 21 -7.90 0.72 1.55
CA LYS A 21 -7.84 -0.31 2.59
C LYS A 21 -7.03 -1.53 2.16
N THR A 22 -7.08 -1.91 0.89
CA THR A 22 -6.37 -3.11 0.40
C THR A 22 -4.92 -2.84 0.00
N THR A 23 -4.56 -1.60 -0.35
CA THR A 23 -3.18 -1.17 -0.52
C THR A 23 -2.86 0.02 0.40
N SER A 24 -2.07 -0.24 1.44
CA SER A 24 -1.53 0.79 2.31
C SER A 24 -0.15 1.29 1.85
N LEU A 25 0.30 0.92 0.63
CA LEU A 25 1.38 1.63 -0.04
C LEU A 25 0.93 3.05 -0.33
N THR A 26 1.12 3.92 0.66
CA THR A 26 1.16 5.36 0.42
C THR A 26 2.28 5.64 -0.58
N ARG A 27 2.16 6.74 -1.33
CA ARG A 27 3.15 7.18 -2.33
C ARG A 27 4.57 7.31 -1.74
N GLU A 28 4.66 7.43 -0.42
CA GLU A 28 5.87 7.50 0.37
C GLU A 28 6.52 6.14 0.67
N CYS A 29 5.78 5.03 0.67
CA CYS A 29 6.34 3.72 1.02
C CYS A 29 7.12 3.14 -0.17
N ARG A 30 8.41 3.49 -0.21
CA ARG A 30 9.36 3.06 -1.24
C ARG A 30 10.09 1.80 -0.80
N TRP A 31 9.49 0.65 -1.06
CA TRP A 31 10.11 -0.65 -0.86
C TRP A 31 11.28 -0.84 -1.84
N ARG A 32 12.43 -1.25 -1.32
CA ARG A 32 13.62 -1.64 -2.08
C ARG A 32 14.00 -3.05 -1.67
N LYS A 33 14.38 -3.88 -2.63
CA LYS A 33 14.88 -5.23 -2.37
C LYS A 33 16.37 -5.14 -2.04
N ASP A 34 16.75 -5.51 -0.83
CA ASP A 34 18.15 -5.64 -0.44
C ASP A 34 18.65 -7.02 -0.90
N GLY A 35 19.33 -7.04 -2.05
CA GLY A 35 19.79 -8.28 -2.69
C GLY A 35 20.78 -9.12 -1.87
N ARG A 36 21.44 -8.55 -0.85
CA ARG A 36 22.34 -9.29 0.05
C ARG A 36 21.62 -10.11 1.12
N ALA A 37 20.46 -9.66 1.58
CA ALA A 37 19.73 -10.27 2.69
C ALA A 37 18.42 -10.94 2.24
N GLY A 38 18.08 -10.85 0.94
CA GLY A 38 16.83 -11.41 0.40
C GLY A 38 15.57 -10.70 0.92
N GLN A 39 15.72 -9.64 1.71
CA GLN A 39 14.64 -8.92 2.36
C GLN A 39 14.29 -7.64 1.62
N TRP A 40 13.03 -7.24 1.72
CA TRP A 40 12.55 -5.93 1.31
C TRP A 40 12.68 -4.95 2.46
N ARG A 41 13.20 -3.76 2.17
CA ARG A 41 13.29 -2.67 3.13
C ARG A 41 12.62 -1.43 2.57
N CYS A 42 11.77 -0.81 3.36
CA CYS A 42 11.16 0.47 3.00
C CYS A 42 12.15 1.61 3.29
N ALA A 43 12.51 2.38 2.26
CA ALA A 43 13.43 3.51 2.40
C ALA A 43 12.84 4.69 3.20
N TYR A 44 11.52 4.73 3.37
CA TYR A 44 10.83 5.83 4.06
C TYR A 44 10.58 5.53 5.54
N CYS A 45 9.96 4.39 5.86
CA CYS A 45 9.65 4.04 7.26
C CYS A 45 10.65 3.07 7.89
N GLY A 46 11.62 2.54 7.14
CA GLY A 46 12.59 1.58 7.65
C GLY A 46 12.05 0.16 7.89
N ALA A 47 10.76 -0.08 7.63
CA ALA A 47 10.15 -1.41 7.78
C ALA A 47 10.86 -2.45 6.91
N VAL A 48 11.00 -3.66 7.44
CA VAL A 48 11.61 -4.81 6.77
C VAL A 48 10.54 -5.88 6.54
N ASP A 49 10.52 -6.48 5.37
CA ASP A 49 9.66 -7.62 5.03
C ASP A 49 10.56 -8.71 4.42
N SER A 50 10.55 -9.91 5.01
CA SER A 50 11.30 -11.07 4.53
C SER A 50 10.52 -11.88 3.47
N GLY A 51 9.35 -11.39 3.04
CA GLY A 51 8.54 -12.02 2.02
C GLY A 51 9.22 -12.05 0.65
N GLU A 52 9.01 -13.14 -0.08
CA GLU A 52 9.57 -13.36 -1.42
C GLU A 52 8.92 -12.46 -2.50
N GLY A 53 7.66 -12.08 -2.28
CA GLY A 53 6.89 -11.17 -3.14
C GLY A 53 7.07 -9.71 -2.78
N SER A 54 6.86 -8.81 -3.76
CA SER A 54 6.85 -7.37 -3.50
C SER A 54 5.77 -7.02 -2.47
N PRO A 55 6.10 -6.38 -1.34
CA PRO A 55 5.14 -6.03 -0.30
C PRO A 55 4.07 -5.07 -0.83
N THR A 56 2.80 -5.38 -0.56
CA THR A 56 1.60 -4.63 -1.01
C THR A 56 1.03 -3.71 0.07
N GLN A 57 1.60 -3.75 1.28
CA GLN A 57 1.23 -2.95 2.43
C GLN A 57 2.45 -2.29 3.07
N CYS A 58 2.26 -1.09 3.62
CA CYS A 58 3.32 -0.40 4.35
C CYS A 58 3.32 -0.82 5.82
N ARG A 59 4.35 -1.55 6.25
CA ARG A 59 4.48 -2.08 7.62
C ARG A 59 5.10 -1.08 8.61
N ARG A 60 4.70 0.20 8.58
CA ARG A 60 5.25 1.23 9.48
C ARG A 60 5.04 0.92 10.97
N ASN A 61 3.87 0.37 11.32
CA ASN A 61 3.49 0.08 12.71
C ASN A 61 3.69 -1.39 13.09
N TRP A 62 4.36 -2.19 12.26
CA TRP A 62 4.64 -3.58 12.60
C TRP A 62 5.95 -3.64 13.38
N PRO A 63 6.00 -4.27 14.57
CA PRO A 63 7.26 -4.47 15.27
C PRO A 63 8.18 -5.32 14.40
N ALA A 64 9.37 -4.81 14.11
CA ALA A 64 10.42 -5.61 13.48
C ALA A 64 10.77 -6.77 14.44
N PRO A 65 10.86 -8.02 13.95
CA PRO A 65 11.39 -9.12 14.76
C PRO A 65 12.87 -8.90 15.11
#